data_AF-K2B950-F1
#
_entry.id   AF-K2B950-F1
#
_cell.length_a   1.000
_cell.length_b   1.000
_cell.length_c   1.000
_cell.angle_alpha   90.00
_cell.angle_beta   90.00
_cell.angle_gamma   90.00
#
_symmetry.space_group_name_H-M   'P 1'
#
loop_
_entity.id
_entity.type
_entity.pdbx_description
1 polymer ?
#
loop_
_entity_poly.entity_id
_entity_poly.type
_entity_poly.pdbx_seq_one_letter_code
_entity_poly.pdbx_strand_id
1 'polypeptide(L)'
;VPGGSGQTSGVTNTAGTAIPINKEEESSRILLNDNQTVVLGGVYERRKSNVVTRIPFLSKIPLLGNLFKNTDKSTDDAELLIFLTPHIIHKPSQASSSY
;
A
#
# COMPACT_ATOMS: atom_id res chain seq x y z
N VAL A 1 -31.25 17.89 0.68
CA VAL A 1 -32.32 17.37 -0.20
C VAL A 1 -31.82 16.06 -0.80
N PRO A 2 -32.42 14.89 -0.51
CA PRO A 2 -32.05 13.64 -1.17
C PRO A 2 -33.11 13.24 -2.21
N GLY A 3 -32.68 13.07 -3.46
CA GLY A 3 -33.48 12.53 -4.55
C GLY A 3 -32.57 12.09 -5.69
N GLY A 4 -32.68 10.83 -6.10
CA GLY A 4 -31.92 10.28 -7.23
C GLY A 4 -31.87 8.76 -7.23
N SER A 5 -32.91 8.12 -7.77
CA SER A 5 -32.99 6.70 -8.06
C SER A 5 -32.12 6.33 -9.27
N GLY A 6 -31.07 5.54 -9.07
CA GLY A 6 -30.36 4.84 -10.14
C GLY A 6 -30.77 3.36 -10.15
N GLN A 7 -31.71 2.99 -11.02
CA GLN A 7 -32.05 1.59 -11.27
C GLN A 7 -31.18 1.08 -12.43
N THR A 8 -30.40 0.03 -12.16
CA THR A 8 -29.41 -0.55 -13.06
C THR A 8 -30.08 -1.49 -14.06
N SER A 9 -29.83 -1.31 -15.37
CA SER A 9 -30.17 -2.28 -16.40
C SER A 9 -29.24 -3.49 -16.28
N GLY A 10 -29.69 -4.55 -15.60
CA GLY A 10 -29.01 -5.84 -15.56
C GLY A 10 -29.40 -6.70 -16.77
N VAL A 11 -28.43 -7.11 -17.57
CA VAL A 11 -28.59 -8.15 -18.60
C VAL A 11 -28.68 -9.49 -17.87
N THR A 12 -29.84 -10.14 -17.94
CA THR A 12 -30.07 -11.47 -17.36
C THR A 12 -29.41 -12.52 -18.28
N ASN A 13 -28.40 -13.23 -17.78
CA ASN A 13 -27.89 -14.45 -18.40
C ASN A 13 -27.84 -15.59 -17.36
N THR A 14 -28.68 -16.59 -17.63
CA THR A 14 -28.73 -18.00 -17.22
C THR A 14 -27.68 -18.54 -16.24
N ALA A 15 -28.20 -19.09 -15.13
CA ALA A 15 -27.62 -20.13 -14.24
C ALA A 15 -26.11 -20.06 -13.90
N GLY A 16 -25.76 -19.44 -12.78
CA GLY A 16 -24.44 -19.57 -12.15
C GLY A 16 -24.17 -18.42 -11.19
N THR A 17 -23.97 -18.77 -9.91
CA THR A 17 -23.46 -17.96 -8.79
C THR A 17 -23.06 -16.52 -9.12
N ALA A 18 -23.86 -15.55 -8.67
CA ALA A 18 -23.42 -14.16 -8.64
C ALA A 18 -22.18 -14.06 -7.73
N ILE A 19 -21.01 -13.80 -8.31
CA ILE A 19 -19.79 -13.59 -7.54
C ILE A 19 -19.83 -12.15 -7.00
N PRO A 20 -19.83 -11.94 -5.68
CA PRO A 20 -19.74 -10.60 -5.13
C PRO A 20 -18.36 -10.01 -5.45
N ILE A 21 -18.33 -8.85 -6.11
CA ILE A 21 -17.10 -8.07 -6.31
C ILE A 21 -16.94 -7.14 -5.12
N ASN A 22 -15.91 -7.38 -4.29
CA ASN A 22 -15.51 -6.44 -3.25
C ASN A 22 -14.75 -5.27 -3.91
N LYS A 23 -15.30 -4.07 -3.79
CA LYS A 23 -14.72 -2.82 -4.31
C LYS A 23 -14.47 -1.90 -3.13
N GLU A 24 -13.20 -1.71 -2.78
CA GLU A 24 -12.77 -0.74 -1.77
C GLU A 24 -12.49 0.60 -2.49
N GLU A 25 -13.28 1.63 -2.19
CA GLU A 25 -13.08 3.00 -2.68
C GLU A 25 -12.85 3.94 -1.50
N GLU A 26 -11.62 4.42 -1.38
CA GLU A 26 -11.23 5.41 -0.37
C GLU A 26 -11.18 6.81 -1.01
N SER A 27 -11.98 7.76 -0.52
CA SER A 27 -12.07 9.13 -1.06
C SER A 27 -11.35 10.13 -0.15
N SER A 28 -10.22 10.68 -0.60
CA SER A 28 -9.49 11.74 0.10
C SER A 28 -9.54 13.08 -0.67
N ARG A 29 -9.66 14.20 0.05
CA ARG A 29 -9.60 15.56 -0.51
C ARG A 29 -8.40 16.30 0.08
N ILE A 30 -7.52 16.81 -0.79
CA ILE A 30 -6.26 17.46 -0.39
C ILE A 30 -6.15 18.80 -1.13
N LEU A 31 -5.74 19.86 -0.42
CA LEU A 31 -5.47 21.18 -1.00
C LEU A 31 -3.96 21.33 -1.19
N LEU A 32 -3.54 21.59 -2.41
CA LEU A 32 -2.12 21.66 -2.79
C LEU A 32 -1.85 22.94 -3.57
N ASN A 33 -0.68 23.54 -3.35
CA ASN A 33 -0.21 24.66 -4.16
C ASN A 33 0.46 24.14 -5.43
N ASP A 34 0.42 24.93 -6.50
CA ASP A 34 1.07 24.60 -7.76
C ASP A 34 2.59 24.42 -7.58
N ASN A 35 3.14 23.39 -8.22
CA ASN A 35 4.56 22.98 -8.17
C ASN A 35 5.12 22.65 -6.77
N GLN A 36 4.27 22.53 -5.74
CA GLN A 36 4.71 22.14 -4.41
C GLN A 36 4.65 20.62 -4.24
N THR A 37 5.80 19.98 -4.00
CA THR A 37 5.84 18.56 -3.64
C THR A 37 5.31 18.34 -2.23
N VAL A 38 4.39 17.39 -2.07
CA VAL A 38 3.90 16.92 -0.77
C VAL A 38 4.17 15.44 -0.59
N VAL A 39 4.41 15.03 0.66
CA VAL A 39 4.47 13.62 1.05
C VAL A 39 3.06 13.18 1.37
N LEU A 40 2.52 12.26 0.58
CA LEU A 40 1.17 11.72 0.80
C LEU A 40 1.16 10.67 1.92
N GLY A 41 2.29 9.97 2.06
CA GLY A 41 2.48 8.94 3.06
C GLY A 41 3.65 8.03 2.71
N GLY A 42 3.76 6.96 3.45
CA GLY A 42 4.77 5.94 3.24
C GLY A 42 4.42 4.63 3.94
N VAL A 43 5.10 3.56 3.54
CA VAL A 43 5.01 2.25 4.18
C VAL A 43 6.35 1.97 4.84
N TYR A 44 6.29 1.59 6.11
CA TYR A 44 7.43 1.14 6.88
C TYR A 44 7.25 -0.33 7.21
N GLU A 45 8.16 -1.18 6.74
CA GLU A 45 8.15 -2.61 7.03
C GLU A 45 9.44 -3.00 7.73
N ARG A 46 9.30 -3.74 8.84
CA ARG A 46 10.43 -4.32 9.58
C ARG A 46 10.21 -5.81 9.75
N ARG A 47 11.11 -6.61 9.16
CA ARG A 47 11.14 -8.06 9.30
C ARG A 47 12.26 -8.48 10.23
N LYS A 48 11.92 -9.18 11.31
CA LYS A 48 12.90 -9.75 12.25
C LYS A 48 12.95 -11.27 12.07
N SER A 49 14.13 -11.79 11.79
CA SER A 49 14.39 -13.23 11.73
C SER A 49 15.33 -13.63 12.86
N ASN A 50 14.95 -14.68 13.59
CA ASN A 50 15.76 -15.26 14.65
C ASN A 50 15.79 -16.77 14.46
N VAL A 51 16.90 -17.26 13.92
CA VAL A 51 17.13 -18.68 13.66
C VAL A 51 18.09 -19.21 14.71
N VAL A 52 17.68 -20.23 15.45
CA VAL A 52 18.51 -20.86 16.48
C VAL A 52 18.80 -22.30 16.07
N THR A 53 20.03 -22.55 15.63
CA THR A 53 20.53 -23.90 15.35
C THR A 53 21.21 -24.44 16.60
N ARG A 54 20.87 -25.66 17.03
CA ARG A 54 21.43 -26.21 18.28
C ARG A 54 21.56 -27.73 18.26
N ILE A 55 22.57 -28.24 18.94
CA ILE A 55 22.72 -29.68 19.14
C ILE A 55 21.70 -30.15 20.22
N PRO A 56 20.89 -31.18 19.94
CA PRO A 56 19.98 -31.75 20.94
C PRO A 56 20.77 -32.31 22.12
N PHE A 57 20.19 -32.27 23.33
CA PHE A 57 20.82 -32.62 24.62
C PHE A 57 21.94 -31.65 25.10
N LEU A 58 23.00 -31.44 24.31
CA LEU A 58 24.17 -30.63 24.72
C LEU A 58 23.82 -29.14 24.92
N SER A 59 22.85 -28.63 24.16
CA SER A 59 22.37 -27.25 24.27
C SER A 59 21.67 -26.91 25.60
N LYS A 60 21.38 -27.91 26.44
CA LYS A 60 20.73 -27.74 27.76
C LYS A 60 21.70 -27.77 28.94
N ILE A 61 22.99 -28.03 28.70
CA ILE A 61 23.99 -28.11 29.79
C ILE A 61 24.13 -26.73 30.44
N PRO A 62 23.93 -26.62 31.78
CA PRO A 62 24.20 -25.39 32.51
C PRO A 62 25.64 -24.94 32.28
N LEU A 63 25.88 -23.62 32.19
CA LEU A 63 27.18 -22.98 31.90
C LEU A 63 27.72 -23.19 30.47
N LEU A 64 27.55 -24.35 29.85
CA LEU A 64 28.18 -24.68 28.56
C LEU A 64 27.23 -24.68 27.35
N GLY A 65 25.92 -24.64 27.58
CA GLY A 65 24.92 -24.79 26.52
C GLY A 65 24.97 -23.75 25.40
N ASN A 66 25.64 -22.61 25.60
CA ASN A 66 25.83 -21.58 24.56
C ASN A 66 26.92 -21.93 23.53
N LEU A 67 27.89 -22.79 23.88
CA LEU A 67 28.94 -23.24 22.96
C LEU A 67 28.41 -24.23 21.91
N PHE A 68 27.23 -24.81 22.16
CA PHE A 68 26.56 -25.79 21.30
C PHE A 68 25.29 -25.23 20.62
N LYS A 69 25.17 -23.90 20.56
CA LYS A 69 24.10 -23.16 19.89
C LYS A 69 24.72 -22.15 18.94
N ASN A 70 24.18 -22.04 17.74
CA ASN A 70 24.36 -20.90 16.87
C ASN A 70 23.05 -20.11 16.80
N THR A 71 23.13 -18.80 16.92
CA THR A 71 21.95 -17.92 16.84
C THR A 71 22.19 -16.89 15.76
N ASP A 72 21.44 -17.01 14.67
CA ASP A 72 21.49 -16.08 13.55
C ASP A 72 20.33 -15.10 13.68
N LYS A 73 20.67 -13.84 13.91
CA LYS A 73 19.70 -12.74 13.99
C LYS A 73 19.85 -11.88 12.76
N SER A 74 18.76 -11.68 12.04
CA SER A 74 18.70 -10.76 10.92
C SER A 74 17.53 -9.79 11.09
N THR A 75 17.75 -8.53 10.75
CA THR A 75 16.73 -7.50 10.69
C THR A 75 16.78 -6.89 9.30
N ASP A 76 15.63 -6.86 8.63
CA ASP A 76 15.45 -6.27 7.32
C ASP A 76 14.44 -5.13 7.44
N ASP A 77 14.85 -3.95 7.00
CA ASP A 77 14.10 -2.69 7.13
C ASP A 77 13.85 -2.14 5.72
N ALA A 78 12.58 -1.93 5.38
CA ALA A 78 12.17 -1.39 4.09
C ALA A 78 11.28 -0.16 4.29
N GLU A 79 11.63 0.93 3.59
CA GLU A 79 10.92 2.21 3.64
C GLU A 79 10.50 2.63 2.24
N LEU A 80 9.21 2.90 2.06
CA LEU A 80 8.64 3.43 0.82
C LEU A 80 7.97 4.77 1.09
N LEU A 81 8.27 5.79 0.30
CA LEU A 81 7.63 7.11 0.36
C LEU A 81 6.91 7.42 -0.94
N ILE A 82 5.72 8.02 -0.84
CA ILE A 82 4.93 8.47 -2.00
C ILE A 82 4.88 10.00 -2.00
N PHE A 83 5.37 10.58 -3.10
CA PHE A 83 5.41 12.03 -3.33
C PHE A 83 4.43 12.42 -4.43
N LEU A 84 3.84 13.61 -4.30
CA LEU A 84 3.00 14.21 -5.32
C LEU A 84 3.42 15.66 -5.53
N THR A 85 3.65 16.04 -6.79
CA THR A 85 3.92 17.42 -7.20
C THR A 85 2.87 17.81 -8.24
N PRO A 86 1.88 18.65 -7.91
CA PRO A 86 0.89 19.12 -8.86
C PRO A 86 1.50 20.15 -9.82
N HIS A 87 0.96 20.22 -11.04
CA HIS A 87 1.30 21.25 -12.02
C HIS A 87 0.04 21.76 -12.72
N ILE A 88 -0.23 23.07 -12.65
CA ILE A 88 -1.38 23.71 -13.28
C ILE A 88 -1.05 24.07 -14.73
N ILE A 89 -1.73 23.40 -15.67
CA ILE A 89 -1.61 23.69 -17.10
C ILE A 89 -2.76 24.59 -17.52
N HIS A 90 -2.45 25.80 -17.97
CA HIS A 90 -3.40 26.67 -18.66
C HIS A 90 -3.52 26.22 -20.11
N LYS A 91 -4.74 25.90 -20.57
CA LYS A 91 -4.95 25.66 -22.00
C LYS A 91 -4.66 26.96 -22.75
N PRO A 92 -3.87 26.95 -23.84
CA PRO A 92 -3.72 28.14 -24.67
C PRO A 92 -5.10 28.51 -25.18
N SER A 93 -5.55 29.72 -24.84
CA SER A 93 -6.76 30.29 -25.43
C SER A 93 -6.56 30.26 -26.94
N GLN A 94 -7.45 29.58 -27.66
CA GLN A 94 -7.47 29.62 -29.12
C GLN A 94 -7.62 31.09 -29.49
N ALA A 95 -6.49 31.73 -29.82
CA ALA A 95 -6.48 33.08 -30.34
C ALA A 95 -7.37 33.01 -31.56
N SER A 96 -8.50 33.70 -31.46
CA SER A 96 -9.56 33.74 -32.44
C SER A 96 -8.96 34.31 -33.71
N SER A 97 -8.45 33.44 -34.58
CA SER A 97 -8.06 33.83 -35.93
C SER A 97 -9.36 34.03 -36.70
N SER A 98 -9.95 35.19 -36.51
CA SER A 98 -11.14 35.66 -37.19
C SER A 98 -11.03 37.17 -37.41
N TYR A 99 -10.00 37.57 -38.15
CA TYR A 99 -10.05 38.43 -39.34
C TYR A 99 -8.62 38.76 -39.81
#